data_AF-A0AAI9G5J5-F1
#
_entry.id   AF-A0AAI9G5J5-F1
#
_cell.length_a   1.000
_cell.length_b   1.000
_cell.length_c   1.000
_cell.angle_alpha   90.00
_cell.angle_beta   90.00
_cell.angle_gamma   90.00
#
_symmetry.space_group_name_H-M   'P 1'
#
loop_
_entity.id
_entity.type
_entity.pdbx_description
1 polymer ?
#
loop_
_entity_poly.entity_id
_entity_poly.type
_entity_poly.pdbx_seq_one_letter_code
_entity_poly.pdbx_strand_id
1 'polypeptide(L)'
;MYRPAARIFVVVLAALMAAPLCAQNHPRTDALPPIGSVTPVEVPSPEQVFAIPPAMRAMLQAQVIDRSSSREQRLQALVEMIFGRQGLDLQYDANATYTVDEVWQQRRANCLAFTLMFVALAREAGIQARVQEVGQVVSWYQDQDAGVVYSVGHVNAGVEIAGRYATVDLDRNVLYDRHGPQPVSRARALAHFYNNRGAERMAEGDLVGARAFFDASVVQDRAFPSVWNNLGVLDNREGNTDAARQALDRALRLDGRQDAALTNASALYRQLGLDAQAKALERRLKSVQREDPFAQYMLGTQAEQAGKLAEAIRYYRQAVRLYDTAHQFHFGLARVYFVSGQLERADRELTRAQLLGGATEQARYQAKLDSLARWRAQQQARR
;
A
#
# COMPACT_ATOMS: atom_id res chain seq x y z
N MET A 1 -23.64 28.07 -1.67
CA MET A 1 -22.94 28.07 -2.97
C MET A 1 -22.11 26.80 -3.06
N TYR A 2 -22.72 25.72 -3.56
CA TYR A 2 -22.11 24.40 -3.69
C TYR A 2 -21.25 24.40 -4.96
N ARG A 3 -19.92 24.28 -4.85
CA ARG A 3 -19.06 24.05 -6.01
C ARG A 3 -19.15 22.56 -6.37
N PRO A 4 -19.43 22.20 -7.64
CA PRO A 4 -19.50 20.79 -8.02
C PRO A 4 -18.09 20.19 -7.90
N ALA A 5 -18.00 19.02 -7.27
CA ALA A 5 -16.77 18.25 -7.18
C ALA A 5 -16.23 17.98 -8.59
N ALA A 6 -14.93 18.25 -8.80
CA ALA A 6 -14.24 17.83 -10.01
C ALA A 6 -14.45 16.32 -10.18
N ARG A 7 -15.02 15.90 -11.31
CA ARG A 7 -15.21 14.50 -11.65
C ARG A 7 -13.81 13.88 -11.84
N ILE A 8 -13.30 13.23 -10.80
CA ILE A 8 -12.11 12.37 -10.89
C ILE A 8 -12.51 11.19 -11.78
N PHE A 9 -11.86 11.08 -12.95
CA PHE A 9 -12.05 9.94 -13.84
C PHE A 9 -10.98 8.93 -13.49
N VAL A 10 -11.31 7.95 -12.65
CA VAL A 10 -10.38 6.86 -12.33
C VAL A 10 -10.36 5.91 -13.52
N VAL A 11 -9.32 6.00 -14.34
CA VAL A 11 -9.00 4.98 -15.33
C VAL A 11 -8.24 3.87 -14.61
N VAL A 12 -8.97 2.92 -14.00
CA VAL A 12 -8.37 1.69 -13.46
C VAL A 12 -8.04 0.78 -14.64
N LEU A 13 -6.82 0.88 -15.18
CA LEU A 13 -6.33 -0.05 -16.19
C LEU A 13 -5.79 -1.28 -15.47
N ALA A 14 -6.55 -2.35 -15.61
CA ALA A 14 -6.51 -3.48 -14.71
C ALA A 14 -5.82 -4.65 -15.41
N ALA A 15 -4.70 -5.17 -14.86
CA ALA A 15 -4.14 -6.46 -15.30
C ALA A 15 -4.78 -7.63 -14.53
N LEU A 16 -5.32 -8.63 -15.25
CA LEU A 16 -5.87 -9.86 -14.65
C LEU A 16 -4.68 -10.75 -14.25
N MET A 17 -4.21 -10.60 -13.01
CA MET A 17 -3.26 -11.56 -12.43
C MET A 17 -3.99 -12.32 -11.34
N ALA A 18 -4.31 -13.58 -11.60
CA ALA A 18 -4.72 -14.50 -10.56
C ALA A 18 -3.47 -14.82 -9.72
N ALA A 19 -3.37 -14.24 -8.53
CA ALA A 19 -2.39 -14.70 -7.56
C ALA A 19 -2.78 -16.14 -7.15
N PRO A 20 -1.89 -17.14 -7.33
CA PRO A 20 -2.09 -18.40 -6.66
C PRO A 20 -1.90 -18.17 -5.16
N LEU A 21 -2.82 -18.70 -4.35
CA LEU A 21 -2.58 -18.95 -2.93
C LEU A 21 -1.48 -20.03 -2.86
N CYS A 22 -0.22 -19.61 -2.83
CA CYS A 22 0.90 -20.52 -2.63
C CYS A 22 1.32 -20.53 -1.16
N ALA A 23 1.42 -21.75 -0.65
CA ALA A 23 1.76 -22.09 0.73
C ALA A 23 3.13 -21.53 1.15
N GLN A 24 3.20 -21.13 2.42
CA GLN A 24 4.42 -20.76 3.11
C GLN A 24 5.33 -22.00 3.22
N ASN A 25 6.44 -22.02 2.48
CA ASN A 25 7.57 -22.89 2.80
C ASN A 25 8.59 -22.06 3.57
N HIS A 26 8.75 -22.35 4.87
CA HIS A 26 9.84 -21.81 5.67
C HIS A 26 11.18 -22.31 5.13
N PRO A 27 12.19 -21.44 4.92
CA PRO A 27 13.55 -21.90 4.64
C PRO A 27 14.13 -22.58 5.89
N ARG A 28 14.73 -23.76 5.67
CA ARG A 28 15.53 -24.47 6.67
C ARG A 28 16.76 -23.62 7.02
N THR A 29 17.09 -23.62 8.30
CA THR A 29 18.29 -23.00 8.87
C THR A 29 19.54 -23.73 8.39
N ASP A 30 20.22 -23.20 7.37
CA ASP A 30 21.60 -23.56 7.06
C ASP A 30 22.54 -22.48 7.62
N ALA A 31 23.67 -22.94 8.15
CA ALA A 31 24.62 -22.17 8.94
C ALA A 31 25.21 -20.95 8.19
N LEU A 32 25.46 -19.87 8.94
CA LEU A 32 26.07 -18.63 8.45
C LEU A 32 27.45 -18.90 7.83
N PRO A 33 27.72 -18.43 6.60
CA PRO A 33 29.05 -18.48 6.02
C PRO A 33 30.00 -17.50 6.76
N PRO A 34 31.32 -17.75 6.72
CA PRO A 34 32.30 -16.92 7.41
C PRO A 34 32.32 -15.48 6.86
N ILE A 35 32.65 -14.53 7.73
CA ILE A 35 32.68 -13.07 7.46
C ILE A 35 33.69 -12.78 6.34
N GLY A 36 33.19 -12.78 5.11
CA GLY A 36 33.88 -12.24 3.95
C GLY A 36 33.85 -10.71 3.98
N SER A 37 34.86 -10.09 3.37
CA SER A 37 35.01 -8.64 3.21
C SER A 37 33.68 -7.94 2.94
N VAL A 38 33.33 -6.95 3.77
CA VAL A 38 32.14 -6.10 3.59
C VAL A 38 32.29 -5.36 2.26
N THR A 39 31.67 -5.88 1.21
CA THR A 39 31.50 -5.13 -0.04
C THR A 39 30.70 -3.88 0.31
N PRO A 40 31.14 -2.68 -0.08
CA PRO A 40 30.37 -1.46 0.16
C PRO A 40 28.95 -1.65 -0.39
N VAL A 41 27.94 -1.36 0.42
CA VAL A 41 26.54 -1.43 -0.03
C VAL A 41 26.37 -0.40 -1.14
N GLU A 42 26.12 -0.87 -2.36
CA GLU A 42 25.90 -0.01 -3.51
C GLU A 42 24.49 0.60 -3.43
N VAL A 43 24.43 1.88 -3.08
CA VAL A 43 23.18 2.66 -3.07
C VAL A 43 23.09 3.41 -4.40
N PRO A 44 22.09 3.15 -5.26
CA PRO A 44 21.96 3.81 -6.55
C PRO A 44 21.70 5.31 -6.37
N SER A 45 22.28 6.14 -7.23
CA SER A 45 22.05 7.59 -7.23
C SER A 45 20.61 7.94 -7.63
N PRO A 46 20.12 9.15 -7.27
CA PRO A 46 18.81 9.64 -7.70
C PRO A 46 18.54 9.59 -9.21
N GLU A 47 19.60 9.69 -10.02
CA GLU A 47 19.55 9.57 -11.48
C GLU A 47 19.40 8.11 -11.90
N GLN A 48 20.16 7.20 -11.29
CA GLN A 48 20.09 5.76 -11.55
C GLN A 48 18.71 5.18 -11.21
N VAL A 49 18.06 5.65 -10.13
CA VAL A 49 16.71 5.17 -9.76
C VAL A 49 15.71 5.32 -10.91
N PHE A 50 15.78 6.41 -11.67
CA PHE A 50 14.86 6.72 -12.77
C PHE A 50 15.44 6.45 -14.17
N ALA A 51 16.67 5.93 -14.25
CA ALA A 51 17.37 5.78 -15.52
C ALA A 51 16.68 4.73 -16.40
N ILE A 52 16.16 5.15 -17.55
CA ILE A 52 15.55 4.25 -18.54
C ILE A 52 16.66 3.58 -19.36
N PRO A 53 16.76 2.23 -19.36
CA PRO A 53 17.78 1.52 -20.14
C PRO A 53 17.62 1.78 -21.64
N PRO A 54 18.71 1.80 -22.43
CA PRO A 54 18.64 2.08 -23.87
C PRO A 54 17.66 1.19 -24.63
N ALA A 55 17.61 -0.11 -24.30
CA ALA A 55 16.69 -1.05 -24.92
C ALA A 55 15.21 -0.74 -24.60
N MET A 56 14.90 -0.39 -23.35
CA MET A 56 13.57 0.03 -22.94
C MET A 56 13.18 1.37 -23.60
N ARG A 57 14.12 2.32 -23.71
CA ARG A 57 13.90 3.60 -24.42
C ARG A 57 13.60 3.37 -25.90
N ALA A 58 14.34 2.49 -26.57
CA ALA A 58 14.09 2.14 -27.97
C ALA A 58 12.70 1.50 -28.17
N MET A 59 12.31 0.61 -27.25
CA MET A 59 10.97 0.01 -27.24
C MET A 59 9.87 1.07 -27.03
N LEU A 60 10.07 2.00 -26.08
CA LEU A 60 9.16 3.13 -25.85
C LEU A 60 9.01 4.00 -27.10
N GLN A 61 10.13 4.34 -27.75
CA GLN A 61 10.12 5.15 -28.97
C GLN A 61 9.28 4.47 -30.05
N ALA A 62 9.59 3.21 -30.36
CA ALA A 62 8.99 2.48 -31.47
C ALA A 62 7.52 2.07 -31.25
N GLN A 63 7.12 1.80 -30.01
CA GLN A 63 5.77 1.30 -29.69
C GLN A 63 4.82 2.39 -29.20
N VAL A 64 5.34 3.44 -28.56
CA VAL A 64 4.52 4.49 -27.93
C VAL A 64 4.65 5.81 -28.66
N ILE A 65 5.87 6.33 -28.83
CA ILE A 65 6.08 7.71 -29.30
C ILE A 65 5.81 7.83 -30.81
N ASP A 66 6.42 6.96 -31.62
CA ASP A 66 6.33 7.03 -33.09
C ASP A 66 4.94 6.67 -33.63
N ARG A 67 4.17 5.87 -32.87
CA ARG A 67 2.84 5.37 -33.27
C ARG A 67 1.69 6.25 -32.83
N SER A 68 1.96 7.31 -32.07
CA SER A 68 0.93 8.11 -31.41
C SER A 68 1.01 9.57 -31.79
N SER A 69 -0.13 10.12 -32.18
CA SER A 69 -0.28 11.54 -32.56
C SER A 69 -0.73 12.45 -31.40
N SER A 70 -1.12 11.88 -30.26
CA SER A 70 -1.64 12.61 -29.09
C SER A 70 -1.16 12.02 -27.76
N ARG A 71 -1.28 12.77 -26.66
CA ARG A 71 -0.89 12.31 -25.31
C ARG A 71 -1.79 11.17 -24.82
N GLU A 72 -3.06 11.22 -25.19
CA GLU A 72 -4.08 10.20 -24.96
C GLU A 72 -3.66 8.88 -25.60
N GLN A 73 -3.30 8.91 -26.90
CA GLN A 73 -2.81 7.73 -27.62
C GLN A 73 -1.51 7.20 -27.03
N ARG A 74 -0.58 8.10 -26.62
CA ARG A 74 0.66 7.69 -25.96
C ARG A 74 0.39 7.00 -24.61
N LEU A 75 -0.56 7.48 -23.80
CA LEU A 75 -0.91 6.79 -22.56
C LEU A 75 -1.45 5.40 -22.84
N GLN A 76 -2.37 5.27 -23.80
CA GLN A 76 -2.95 3.98 -24.17
C GLN A 76 -1.87 3.01 -24.68
N ALA A 77 -1.02 3.47 -25.60
CA ALA A 77 0.09 2.67 -26.13
C ALA A 77 1.13 2.32 -25.06
N LEU A 78 1.38 3.21 -24.10
CA LEU A 78 2.27 2.93 -22.95
C LEU A 78 1.70 1.83 -22.06
N VAL A 79 0.40 1.89 -21.77
CA VAL A 79 -0.28 0.84 -20.99
C VAL A 79 -0.23 -0.49 -21.74
N GLU A 80 -0.46 -0.49 -23.05
CA GLU A 80 -0.35 -1.69 -23.89
C GLU A 80 1.09 -2.23 -23.96
N MET A 81 2.09 -1.35 -24.04
CA MET A 81 3.51 -1.72 -24.01
C MET A 81 3.88 -2.41 -22.68
N ILE A 82 3.30 -1.97 -21.57
CA ILE A 82 3.59 -2.51 -20.24
C ILE A 82 2.79 -3.80 -19.97
N PHE A 83 1.48 -3.78 -20.20
CA PHE A 83 0.54 -4.81 -19.76
C PHE A 83 -0.04 -5.67 -20.88
N GLY A 84 0.27 -5.37 -22.13
CA GLY A 84 -0.19 -6.15 -23.28
C GLY A 84 0.35 -7.58 -23.24
N ARG A 85 -0.25 -8.46 -24.05
CA ARG A 85 0.14 -9.89 -24.14
C ARG A 85 1.60 -10.11 -24.53
N GLN A 86 2.23 -9.14 -25.18
CA GLN A 86 3.64 -9.12 -25.56
C GLN A 86 4.37 -7.94 -24.91
N GLY A 87 3.84 -7.45 -23.78
CA GLY A 87 4.37 -6.29 -23.07
C GLY A 87 5.63 -6.63 -22.28
N LEU A 88 5.80 -5.96 -21.13
CA LEU A 88 7.00 -6.16 -20.29
C LEU A 88 6.96 -7.46 -19.47
N ASP A 89 5.83 -8.16 -19.41
CA ASP A 89 5.62 -9.39 -18.63
C ASP A 89 6.08 -9.24 -17.16
N LEU A 90 5.68 -8.14 -16.53
CA LEU A 90 6.08 -7.81 -15.17
C LEU A 90 5.32 -8.66 -14.15
N GLN A 91 6.05 -9.27 -13.24
CA GLN A 91 5.52 -10.02 -12.11
C GLN A 91 5.52 -9.15 -10.85
N TYR A 92 4.43 -9.18 -10.10
CA TYR A 92 4.36 -8.50 -8.81
C TYR A 92 5.20 -9.24 -7.77
N ASP A 93 6.04 -8.50 -7.07
CA ASP A 93 6.83 -8.98 -5.95
C ASP A 93 6.93 -7.87 -4.91
N ALA A 94 6.47 -8.12 -3.68
CA ALA A 94 6.42 -7.13 -2.62
C ALA A 94 7.81 -6.59 -2.22
N ASN A 95 8.86 -7.41 -2.36
CA ASN A 95 10.24 -7.08 -1.97
C ASN A 95 11.09 -6.58 -3.14
N ALA A 96 10.46 -6.26 -4.29
CA ALA A 96 11.15 -5.77 -5.48
C ALA A 96 11.07 -4.24 -5.60
N THR A 97 11.58 -3.49 -4.61
CA THR A 97 11.80 -2.03 -4.75
C THR A 97 13.01 -1.77 -5.65
N TYR A 98 12.82 -1.88 -6.95
CA TYR A 98 13.86 -1.78 -7.96
C TYR A 98 13.93 -0.43 -8.67
N THR A 99 15.13 -0.07 -9.09
CA THR A 99 15.36 0.97 -10.09
C THR A 99 14.70 0.59 -11.42
N VAL A 100 14.51 1.55 -12.31
CA VAL A 100 13.92 1.27 -13.63
C VAL A 100 14.72 0.23 -14.43
N ASP A 101 16.04 0.26 -14.32
CA ASP A 101 16.93 -0.72 -14.95
C ASP A 101 16.79 -2.11 -14.34
N GLU A 102 16.75 -2.22 -13.01
CA GLU A 102 16.53 -3.50 -12.32
C GLU A 102 15.14 -4.10 -12.67
N VAL A 103 14.08 -3.29 -12.75
CA VAL A 103 12.75 -3.75 -13.20
C VAL A 103 12.83 -4.30 -14.62
N TRP A 104 13.56 -3.63 -15.52
CA TRP A 104 13.77 -4.12 -16.89
C TRP A 104 14.47 -5.47 -16.92
N GLN A 105 15.52 -5.65 -16.13
CA GLN A 105 16.31 -6.87 -16.15
C GLN A 105 15.59 -8.04 -15.48
N GLN A 106 14.93 -7.79 -14.35
CA GLN A 106 14.36 -8.84 -13.50
C GLN A 106 12.90 -9.17 -13.83
N ARG A 107 12.20 -8.29 -14.57
CA ARG A 107 10.76 -8.39 -14.83
C ARG A 107 9.92 -8.53 -13.55
N ARG A 108 10.40 -7.97 -12.45
CA ARG A 108 9.74 -7.95 -11.13
C ARG A 108 9.63 -6.53 -10.65
N ALA A 109 8.53 -6.19 -9.99
CA ALA A 109 8.33 -4.88 -9.38
C ALA A 109 7.28 -4.96 -8.26
N ASN A 110 7.48 -4.19 -7.19
CA ASN A 110 6.39 -3.81 -6.31
C ASN A 110 5.69 -2.53 -6.83
N CYS A 111 4.69 -2.06 -6.08
CA CYS A 111 3.91 -0.87 -6.43
C CYS A 111 4.77 0.38 -6.63
N LEU A 112 5.78 0.58 -5.79
CA LEU A 112 6.67 1.74 -5.86
C LEU A 112 7.58 1.66 -7.09
N ALA A 113 8.30 0.55 -7.28
CA ALA A 113 9.20 0.36 -8.41
C ALA A 113 8.47 0.54 -9.76
N PHE A 114 7.28 -0.06 -9.87
CA PHE A 114 6.41 0.14 -11.02
C PHE A 114 6.02 1.60 -11.21
N THR A 115 5.59 2.28 -10.13
CA THR A 115 5.17 3.68 -10.20
C THR A 115 6.30 4.58 -10.69
N LEU A 116 7.52 4.36 -10.20
CA LEU A 116 8.70 5.11 -10.63
C LEU A 116 9.02 4.86 -12.11
N MET A 117 8.99 3.59 -12.54
CA MET A 117 9.17 3.22 -13.95
C MET A 117 8.10 3.83 -14.84
N PHE A 118 6.83 3.68 -14.48
CA PHE A 118 5.71 4.21 -15.25
C PHE A 118 5.82 5.73 -15.39
N VAL A 119 6.10 6.46 -14.29
CA VAL A 119 6.28 7.91 -14.32
C VAL A 119 7.49 8.31 -15.17
N ALA A 120 8.60 7.57 -15.11
CA ALA A 120 9.78 7.82 -15.94
C ALA A 120 9.44 7.68 -17.44
N LEU A 121 8.82 6.55 -17.83
CA LEU A 121 8.43 6.28 -19.21
C LEU A 121 7.38 7.25 -19.73
N ALA A 122 6.38 7.57 -18.91
CA ALA A 122 5.34 8.52 -19.26
C ALA A 122 5.93 9.92 -19.52
N ARG A 123 6.85 10.38 -18.68
CA ARG A 123 7.55 11.65 -18.87
C ARG A 123 8.42 11.65 -20.12
N GLU A 124 9.15 10.57 -20.37
CA GLU A 124 9.94 10.39 -21.60
C GLU A 124 9.04 10.44 -22.85
N ALA A 125 7.82 9.90 -22.77
CA ALA A 125 6.82 9.98 -23.82
C ALA A 125 6.09 11.34 -23.91
N GLY A 126 6.46 12.34 -23.10
CA GLY A 126 5.84 13.66 -23.08
C GLY A 126 4.46 13.72 -22.42
N ILE A 127 4.13 12.74 -21.57
CA ILE A 127 2.93 12.68 -20.75
C ILE A 127 3.22 13.35 -19.40
N GLN A 128 2.30 14.18 -18.93
CA GLN A 128 2.40 14.79 -17.60
C GLN A 128 2.08 13.73 -16.54
N ALA A 129 3.13 13.13 -15.98
CA ALA A 129 3.02 12.12 -14.94
C ALA A 129 3.74 12.53 -13.66
N ARG A 130 3.23 12.09 -12.52
CA ARG A 130 3.78 12.36 -11.19
C ARG A 130 3.51 11.20 -10.25
N VAL A 131 4.43 11.00 -9.31
CA VAL A 131 4.21 10.09 -8.18
C VAL A 131 3.22 10.76 -7.23
N GLN A 132 2.32 9.96 -6.66
CA GLN A 132 1.37 10.39 -5.66
C GLN A 132 1.48 9.47 -4.45
N GLU A 133 1.50 10.03 -3.25
CA GLU A 133 1.29 9.27 -2.03
C GLU A 133 -0.19 8.91 -1.93
N VAL A 134 -0.44 7.65 -1.62
CA VAL A 134 -1.76 7.21 -1.21
C VAL A 134 -1.73 7.16 0.31
N GLY A 135 -2.79 7.68 0.95
CA GLY A 135 -2.98 7.52 2.38
C GLY A 135 -3.09 6.05 2.80
N GLN A 136 -3.48 5.82 4.05
CA GLN A 136 -3.49 4.50 4.66
C GLN A 136 -4.20 3.43 3.80
N VAL A 137 -3.45 2.40 3.38
CA VAL A 137 -3.94 1.31 2.53
C VAL A 137 -4.13 0.03 3.35
N VAL A 138 -5.28 -0.60 3.17
CA VAL A 138 -5.70 -1.80 3.91
C VAL A 138 -4.79 -3.02 3.72
N SER A 139 -4.12 -3.16 2.56
CA SER A 139 -3.24 -4.30 2.28
C SER A 139 -2.08 -4.43 3.28
N TRP A 140 -1.52 -3.31 3.75
CA TRP A 140 -0.40 -3.30 4.71
C TRP A 140 -0.81 -3.56 6.16
N TYR A 141 -2.08 -3.33 6.52
CA TYR A 141 -2.58 -3.64 7.87
C TYR A 141 -2.77 -5.14 8.12
N GLN A 142 -2.71 -5.97 7.07
CA GLN A 142 -2.91 -7.42 7.18
C GLN A 142 -1.66 -8.18 7.65
N ASP A 143 -0.47 -7.56 7.62
CA ASP A 143 0.83 -8.21 7.89
C ASP A 143 1.54 -7.60 9.11
N GLN A 144 0.99 -7.78 10.32
CA GLN A 144 1.51 -7.17 11.57
C GLN A 144 1.88 -8.18 12.68
N ASP A 145 2.15 -9.44 12.34
CA ASP A 145 2.29 -10.51 13.33
C ASP A 145 3.59 -10.48 14.18
N ALA A 146 4.45 -9.47 14.05
CA ALA A 146 5.80 -9.47 14.66
C ALA A 146 6.08 -8.44 15.76
N GLY A 147 5.11 -7.61 16.17
CA GLY A 147 5.29 -6.60 17.24
C GLY A 147 6.22 -5.42 16.90
N VAL A 148 6.96 -5.49 15.79
CA VAL A 148 7.74 -4.40 15.18
C VAL A 148 7.09 -4.02 13.86
N VAL A 149 6.75 -2.74 13.69
CA VAL A 149 6.03 -2.25 12.50
C VAL A 149 6.97 -1.44 11.61
N TYR A 150 7.33 -1.99 10.45
CA TYR A 150 8.02 -1.20 9.42
C TYR A 150 7.03 -0.26 8.74
N SER A 151 7.48 0.96 8.44
CA SER A 151 6.67 1.92 7.70
C SER A 151 7.17 2.01 6.26
N VAL A 152 6.44 1.38 5.35
CA VAL A 152 6.60 1.50 3.90
C VAL A 152 5.35 2.20 3.38
N GLY A 153 5.51 3.36 2.77
CA GLY A 153 4.38 4.09 2.19
C GLY A 153 3.88 3.43 0.91
N HIS A 154 2.60 3.62 0.58
CA HIS A 154 2.07 3.27 -0.73
C HIS A 154 2.08 4.50 -1.64
N VAL A 155 2.57 4.33 -2.86
CA VAL A 155 2.51 5.37 -3.89
C VAL A 155 1.92 4.81 -5.17
N ASN A 156 1.33 5.69 -5.97
CA ASN A 156 0.88 5.38 -7.32
C ASN A 156 1.19 6.49 -8.32
N ALA A 157 0.86 6.28 -9.58
CA ALA A 157 1.13 7.24 -10.65
C ALA A 157 -0.12 8.06 -10.97
N GLY A 158 -0.02 9.38 -10.84
CA GLY A 158 -1.02 10.32 -11.37
C GLY A 158 -0.63 10.81 -12.75
N VAL A 159 -1.56 10.79 -13.70
CA VAL A 159 -1.40 11.32 -15.05
C VAL A 159 -2.42 12.41 -15.35
N GLU A 160 -1.99 13.45 -16.06
CA GLU A 160 -2.86 14.53 -16.54
C GLU A 160 -2.95 14.53 -18.07
N ILE A 161 -4.17 14.51 -18.58
CA ILE A 161 -4.49 14.41 -20.00
C ILE A 161 -5.65 15.34 -20.33
N ALA A 162 -5.41 16.32 -21.21
CA ALA A 162 -6.40 17.34 -21.59
C ALA A 162 -7.15 17.97 -20.40
N GLY A 163 -6.44 18.24 -19.29
CA GLY A 163 -7.02 18.80 -18.05
C GLY A 163 -7.82 17.80 -17.20
N ARG A 164 -7.80 16.51 -17.54
CA ARG A 164 -8.38 15.42 -16.74
C ARG A 164 -7.29 14.65 -16.02
N TYR A 165 -7.54 14.32 -14.76
CA TYR A 165 -6.64 13.51 -13.94
C TYR A 165 -7.10 12.05 -13.93
N ALA A 166 -6.13 11.15 -14.09
CA ALA A 166 -6.30 9.72 -13.87
C ALA A 166 -5.17 9.18 -12.97
N THR A 167 -5.46 8.09 -12.28
CA THR A 167 -4.50 7.36 -11.44
C THR A 167 -4.26 5.99 -12.04
N VAL A 168 -2.99 5.60 -12.13
CA VAL A 168 -2.53 4.28 -12.57
C VAL A 168 -1.90 3.60 -11.35
N ASP A 169 -2.49 2.49 -10.93
CA ASP A 169 -2.04 1.68 -9.79
C ASP A 169 -2.02 0.20 -10.22
N LEU A 170 -1.05 -0.56 -9.70
CA LEU A 170 -0.92 -1.99 -9.94
C LEU A 170 -1.88 -2.83 -9.12
N ASP A 171 -2.30 -2.34 -7.95
CA ASP A 171 -3.13 -3.10 -7.04
C ASP A 171 -4.61 -2.70 -7.19
N ARG A 172 -5.43 -3.67 -7.64
CA ARG A 172 -6.88 -3.51 -7.87
C ARG A 172 -7.68 -3.43 -6.57
N ASN A 173 -7.08 -3.80 -5.43
CA ASN A 173 -7.76 -3.87 -4.13
C ASN A 173 -7.35 -2.73 -3.17
N VAL A 174 -6.63 -1.72 -3.66
CA VAL A 174 -6.25 -0.54 -2.87
C VAL A 174 -7.51 0.24 -2.50
N LEU A 175 -7.79 0.24 -1.22
CA LEU A 175 -8.78 1.12 -0.61
C LEU A 175 -8.13 2.49 -0.41
N TYR A 176 -8.56 3.47 -1.23
CA TYR A 176 -8.10 4.85 -1.11
C TYR A 176 -8.77 5.54 0.08
N ASP A 177 -7.99 6.33 0.79
CA ASP A 177 -8.51 7.21 1.81
C ASP A 177 -9.46 8.29 1.24
N ARG A 178 -10.13 9.01 2.13
CA ARG A 178 -11.08 10.08 1.78
C ARG A 178 -10.42 11.28 1.09
N HIS A 179 -9.10 11.44 1.22
CA HIS A 179 -8.36 12.56 0.64
C HIS A 179 -7.87 12.24 -0.77
N GLY A 180 -7.82 10.95 -1.12
CA GLY A 180 -7.34 10.46 -2.40
C GLY A 180 -5.83 10.67 -2.57
N PRO A 181 -5.25 10.15 -3.66
CA PRO A 181 -3.83 10.25 -3.93
C PRO A 181 -3.35 11.71 -4.00
N GLN A 182 -2.29 12.03 -3.25
CA GLN A 182 -1.69 13.36 -3.19
C GLN A 182 -0.36 13.39 -3.94
N PRO A 183 -0.17 14.29 -4.92
CA PRO A 183 1.12 14.47 -5.59
C PRO A 183 2.29 14.68 -4.62
N VAL A 184 3.41 14.04 -4.91
CA VAL A 184 4.65 14.24 -4.16
C VAL A 184 5.79 14.75 -5.02
N SER A 185 6.77 15.38 -4.37
CA SER A 185 8.00 15.82 -5.02
C SER A 185 8.85 14.61 -5.46
N ARG A 186 9.76 14.83 -6.41
CA ARG A 186 10.75 13.80 -6.79
C ARG A 186 11.59 13.36 -5.59
N ALA A 187 11.96 14.31 -4.73
CA ALA A 187 12.73 14.04 -3.52
C ALA A 187 11.96 13.12 -2.55
N ARG A 188 10.66 13.38 -2.32
CA ARG A 188 9.82 12.48 -1.53
C ARG A 188 9.68 11.10 -2.16
N ALA A 189 9.50 11.01 -3.48
CA ALA A 189 9.42 9.72 -4.17
C ALA A 189 10.72 8.90 -4.03
N LEU A 190 11.88 9.56 -4.10
CA LEU A 190 13.18 8.92 -3.82
C LEU A 190 13.32 8.53 -2.36
N ALA A 191 12.83 9.35 -1.42
CA ALA A 191 12.81 9.00 -0.01
C ALA A 191 12.01 7.71 0.26
N HIS A 192 10.86 7.53 -0.40
CA HIS A 192 10.13 6.25 -0.39
C HIS A 192 10.97 5.10 -0.94
N PHE A 193 11.62 5.30 -2.10
CA PHE A 193 12.45 4.26 -2.74
C PHE A 193 13.55 3.76 -1.80
N TYR A 194 14.34 4.68 -1.27
CA TYR A 194 15.44 4.34 -0.38
C TYR A 194 14.93 3.80 0.96
N ASN A 195 13.82 4.30 1.50
CA ASN A 195 13.22 3.76 2.71
C ASN A 195 12.75 2.32 2.54
N ASN A 196 12.10 1.99 1.43
CA ASN A 196 11.63 0.63 1.18
C ASN A 196 12.80 -0.33 0.99
N ARG A 197 13.82 0.08 0.22
CA ARG A 197 15.08 -0.68 0.10
C ARG A 197 15.74 -0.92 1.45
N GLY A 198 15.77 0.08 2.33
CA GLY A 198 16.29 -0.07 3.68
C GLY A 198 15.48 -1.07 4.52
N ALA A 199 14.15 -1.03 4.40
CA ALA A 199 13.26 -1.97 5.09
C ALA A 199 13.43 -3.42 4.60
N GLU A 200 13.58 -3.62 3.27
CA GLU A 200 13.87 -4.92 2.65
C GLU A 200 15.18 -5.50 3.19
N ARG A 201 16.28 -4.72 3.15
CA ARG A 201 17.59 -5.12 3.69
C ARG A 201 17.53 -5.45 5.17
N MET A 202 16.81 -4.63 5.95
CA MET A 202 16.63 -4.88 7.37
C MET A 202 15.82 -6.16 7.65
N ALA A 203 14.86 -6.51 6.80
CA ALA A 203 14.12 -7.78 6.89
C ALA A 203 14.99 -8.99 6.53
N GLU A 204 15.96 -8.82 5.63
CA GLU A 204 16.98 -9.82 5.28
C GLU A 204 18.11 -9.95 6.35
N GLY A 205 18.13 -9.07 7.34
CA GLY A 205 19.17 -9.03 8.38
C GLY A 205 20.42 -8.22 8.02
N ASP A 206 20.46 -7.60 6.83
CA ASP A 206 21.52 -6.68 6.40
C ASP A 206 21.31 -5.29 7.02
N LEU A 207 21.70 -5.15 8.30
CA LEU A 207 21.55 -3.91 9.05
C LEU A 207 22.44 -2.78 8.51
N VAL A 208 23.62 -3.11 8.00
CA VAL A 208 24.56 -2.15 7.41
C VAL A 208 23.98 -1.57 6.11
N GLY A 209 23.45 -2.43 5.24
CA GLY A 209 22.77 -2.01 4.02
C GLY A 209 21.50 -1.23 4.31
N ALA A 210 20.71 -1.67 5.29
CA ALA A 210 19.53 -0.96 5.74
C ALA A 210 19.86 0.49 6.14
N ARG A 211 20.91 0.69 6.95
CA ARG A 211 21.37 2.02 7.35
C ARG A 211 21.73 2.89 6.15
N ALA A 212 22.55 2.37 5.23
CA ALA A 212 22.98 3.12 4.05
C ALA A 212 21.77 3.61 3.22
N PHE A 213 20.76 2.76 3.05
CA PHE A 213 19.52 3.12 2.37
C PHE A 213 18.66 4.11 3.16
N PHE A 214 18.52 3.97 4.48
CA PHE A 214 17.79 4.96 5.29
C PHE A 214 18.48 6.32 5.30
N ASP A 215 19.81 6.37 5.38
CA ASP A 215 20.57 7.62 5.30
C ASP A 215 20.36 8.30 3.94
N ALA A 216 20.39 7.53 2.85
CA ALA A 216 20.05 8.04 1.52
C ALA A 216 18.61 8.60 1.46
N SER A 217 17.65 7.94 2.10
CA SER A 217 16.26 8.44 2.21
C SER A 217 16.18 9.78 2.96
N VAL A 218 16.89 9.91 4.09
CA VAL A 218 16.95 11.17 4.88
C VAL A 218 17.58 12.31 4.07
N VAL A 219 18.60 12.02 3.25
CA VAL A 219 19.22 13.01 2.35
C VAL A 219 18.19 13.55 1.36
N GLN A 220 17.29 12.72 0.85
CA GLN A 220 16.25 13.16 -0.08
C GLN A 220 15.14 13.94 0.61
N ASP A 221 14.63 13.45 1.75
CA ASP A 221 13.60 14.16 2.50
C ASP A 221 13.69 13.93 4.02
N ARG A 222 14.27 14.91 4.71
CA ARG A 222 14.37 14.93 6.19
C ARG A 222 13.03 15.07 6.91
N ALA A 223 11.96 15.43 6.20
CA ALA A 223 10.61 15.56 6.71
C ALA A 223 9.74 14.31 6.42
N PHE A 224 10.32 13.23 5.88
CA PHE A 224 9.61 11.97 5.69
C PHE A 224 9.53 11.18 7.01
N PRO A 225 8.36 11.02 7.65
CA PRO A 225 8.28 10.39 8.98
C PRO A 225 8.65 8.90 8.97
N SER A 226 8.33 8.17 7.90
CA SER A 226 8.53 6.71 7.83
C SER A 226 10.01 6.30 7.91
N VAL A 227 10.94 7.07 7.33
CA VAL A 227 12.37 6.76 7.45
C VAL A 227 12.84 6.91 8.90
N TRP A 228 12.36 7.91 9.64
CA TRP A 228 12.68 8.07 11.05
C TRP A 228 12.10 6.94 11.92
N ASN A 229 10.90 6.45 11.58
CA ASN A 229 10.36 5.24 12.21
C ASN A 229 11.28 4.05 11.99
N ASN A 230 11.70 3.82 10.74
CA ASN A 230 12.50 2.65 10.38
C ASN A 230 13.95 2.74 10.90
N LEU A 231 14.55 3.93 10.94
CA LEU A 231 15.80 4.18 11.66
C LEU A 231 15.66 3.86 13.16
N GLY A 232 14.54 4.26 13.76
CA GLY A 232 14.25 3.91 15.15
C GLY A 232 14.19 2.40 15.41
N VAL A 233 13.58 1.66 14.48
CA VAL A 233 13.56 0.19 14.53
C VAL A 233 14.96 -0.39 14.35
N LEU A 234 15.72 0.11 13.37
CA LEU A 234 17.08 -0.33 13.09
C LEU A 234 18.01 -0.11 14.29
N ASP A 235 18.03 1.11 14.82
CA ASP A 235 18.84 1.49 15.98
C ASP A 235 18.51 0.61 17.19
N ASN A 236 17.23 0.29 17.42
CA ASN A 236 16.84 -0.59 18.52
C ASN A 236 17.37 -2.02 18.33
N ARG A 237 17.38 -2.53 17.10
CA ARG A 237 17.95 -3.86 16.77
C ARG A 237 19.45 -3.92 16.96
N GLU A 238 20.14 -2.82 16.70
CA GLU A 238 21.58 -2.68 16.93
C GLU A 238 21.92 -2.43 18.41
N GLY A 239 20.91 -2.29 19.30
CA GLY A 239 21.10 -1.97 20.71
C GLY A 239 21.34 -0.48 21.00
N ASN A 240 21.32 0.37 19.97
CA ASN A 240 21.50 1.82 20.03
C ASN A 240 20.23 2.52 20.54
N THR A 241 19.83 2.20 21.76
CA THR A 241 18.52 2.53 22.33
C THR A 241 18.24 4.05 22.40
N ASP A 242 19.26 4.86 22.65
CA ASP A 242 19.11 6.33 22.66
C ASP A 242 18.88 6.91 21.26
N ALA A 243 19.57 6.38 20.25
CA ALA A 243 19.35 6.78 18.86
C ALA A 243 17.95 6.35 18.39
N ALA A 244 17.53 5.13 18.76
CA ALA A 244 16.20 4.61 18.49
C ALA A 244 15.10 5.53 19.01
N ARG A 245 15.24 5.97 20.28
CA ARG A 245 14.31 6.91 20.90
C ARG A 245 14.27 8.25 20.17
N GLN A 246 15.42 8.82 19.83
CA GLN A 246 15.50 10.11 19.12
C GLN A 246 14.85 10.05 17.73
N ALA A 247 15.06 8.95 17.00
CA ALA A 247 14.49 8.72 15.69
C ALA A 247 12.96 8.54 15.77
N LEU A 248 12.45 7.74 16.71
CA LEU A 248 11.01 7.57 16.91
C LEU A 248 10.32 8.86 17.37
N ASP A 249 10.96 9.62 18.27
CA ASP A 249 10.45 10.93 18.68
C ASP A 249 10.43 11.92 17.50
N ARG A 250 11.42 11.83 16.59
CA ARG A 250 11.45 12.64 15.37
C ARG A 250 10.32 12.26 14.42
N ALA A 251 10.06 10.96 14.23
CA ALA A 251 8.92 10.47 13.45
C ALA A 251 7.60 11.03 14.01
N LEU A 252 7.38 10.94 15.32
CA LEU A 252 6.17 11.44 15.99
C LEU A 252 6.04 12.97 16.02
N ARG A 253 7.14 13.71 15.89
CA ARG A 253 7.11 15.17 15.68
C ARG A 253 6.69 15.54 14.25
N LEU A 254 7.09 14.74 13.26
CA LEU A 254 6.75 14.95 11.85
C LEU A 254 5.32 14.52 11.56
N ASP A 255 4.94 13.33 12.02
CA ASP A 255 3.59 12.82 11.98
C ASP A 255 3.26 12.13 13.30
N GLY A 256 2.59 12.89 14.17
CA GLY A 256 2.17 12.37 15.46
C GLY A 256 0.99 11.40 15.40
N ARG A 257 0.37 11.22 14.24
CA ARG A 257 -0.69 10.22 14.04
C ARG A 257 -0.19 8.96 13.35
N GLN A 258 1.11 8.85 13.05
CA GLN A 258 1.64 7.66 12.38
C GLN A 258 1.53 6.43 13.29
N ASP A 259 0.67 5.48 12.92
CA ASP A 259 0.41 4.24 13.68
C ASP A 259 1.69 3.45 13.97
N ALA A 260 2.57 3.29 12.97
CA ALA A 260 3.83 2.58 13.10
C ALA A 260 4.76 3.20 14.15
N ALA A 261 4.99 4.52 14.09
CA ALA A 261 5.82 5.22 15.06
C ALA A 261 5.22 5.20 16.46
N LEU A 262 3.90 5.35 16.60
CA LEU A 262 3.22 5.24 17.90
C LEU A 262 3.40 3.84 18.51
N THR A 263 3.29 2.80 17.68
CA THR A 263 3.46 1.40 18.09
C THR A 263 4.91 1.16 18.54
N ASN A 264 5.88 1.43 17.68
CA ASN A 264 7.30 1.20 17.95
C ASN A 264 7.81 2.04 19.13
N ALA A 265 7.42 3.31 19.23
CA ALA A 265 7.79 4.17 20.36
C ALA A 265 7.20 3.67 21.67
N SER A 266 5.92 3.25 21.67
CA SER A 266 5.31 2.69 22.88
C SER A 266 6.02 1.42 23.35
N ALA A 267 6.37 0.52 22.43
CA ALA A 267 7.11 -0.70 22.73
C ALA A 267 8.51 -0.41 23.28
N LEU A 268 9.27 0.49 22.63
CA LEU A 268 10.58 0.92 23.10
C LEU A 268 10.50 1.54 24.51
N TYR A 269 9.50 2.37 24.76
CA TYR A 269 9.33 3.03 26.05
C TYR A 269 8.98 2.03 27.15
N ARG A 270 8.20 0.97 26.85
CA ARG A 270 8.00 -0.15 27.79
C ARG A 270 9.32 -0.85 28.12
N GLN A 271 10.11 -1.17 27.09
CA GLN A 271 11.42 -1.80 27.26
C GLN A 271 12.36 -0.96 28.16
N LEU A 272 12.25 0.36 28.06
CA LEU A 272 13.01 1.32 28.88
C LEU A 272 12.44 1.56 30.29
N GLY A 273 11.33 0.93 30.67
CA GLY A 273 10.66 1.19 31.96
C GLY A 273 9.92 2.53 32.04
N LEU A 274 9.76 3.21 30.90
CA LEU A 274 9.08 4.50 30.75
C LEU A 274 7.55 4.33 30.63
N ASP A 275 6.95 3.66 31.61
CA ASP A 275 5.56 3.17 31.55
C ASP A 275 4.51 4.28 31.35
N ALA A 276 4.69 5.43 31.99
CA ALA A 276 3.74 6.54 31.88
C ALA A 276 3.68 7.09 30.45
N GLN A 277 4.84 7.22 29.81
CA GLN A 277 4.98 7.73 28.45
C GLN A 277 4.51 6.68 27.45
N ALA A 278 4.86 5.40 27.63
CA ALA A 278 4.34 4.30 26.82
C ALA A 278 2.80 4.27 26.84
N LYS A 279 2.18 4.31 28.02
CA LYS A 279 0.71 4.36 28.16
C LYS A 279 0.10 5.58 27.48
N ALA A 280 0.79 6.72 27.45
CA ALA A 280 0.31 7.91 26.74
C ALA A 280 0.31 7.70 25.22
N LEU A 281 1.38 7.11 24.68
CA LEU A 281 1.48 6.74 23.26
C LEU A 281 0.43 5.68 22.87
N GLU A 282 0.23 4.65 23.70
CA GLU A 282 -0.81 3.62 23.50
C GLU A 282 -2.23 4.22 23.47
N ARG A 283 -2.53 5.18 24.35
CA ARG A 283 -3.82 5.91 24.33
C ARG A 283 -3.97 6.71 23.04
N ARG A 284 -2.90 7.36 22.58
CA ARG A 284 -2.89 8.12 21.33
C ARG A 284 -3.11 7.20 20.12
N LEU A 285 -2.41 6.07 20.05
CA LEU A 285 -2.60 5.04 19.02
C LEU A 285 -4.06 4.57 18.96
N LYS A 286 -4.65 4.21 20.11
CA LYS A 286 -6.06 3.82 20.19
C LYS A 286 -7.01 4.92 19.70
N SER A 287 -6.69 6.18 19.97
CA SER A 287 -7.46 7.33 19.48
C SER A 287 -7.37 7.44 17.95
N VAL A 288 -6.16 7.35 17.40
CA VAL A 288 -5.93 7.39 15.94
C VAL A 288 -6.68 6.25 15.25
N GLN A 289 -6.50 5.02 15.71
CA GLN A 289 -7.16 3.84 15.13
C GLN A 289 -8.68 3.89 15.26
N ARG A 290 -9.23 4.52 16.31
CA ARG A 290 -10.69 4.71 16.46
C ARG A 290 -11.26 5.69 15.44
N GLU A 291 -10.46 6.65 15.00
CA GLU A 291 -10.84 7.68 14.03
C GLU A 291 -10.50 7.29 12.58
N ASP A 292 -9.65 6.28 12.39
CA ASP A 292 -9.30 5.77 11.08
C ASP A 292 -10.31 4.69 10.60
N PRO A 293 -11.08 4.94 9.53
CA PRO A 293 -11.98 3.95 8.96
C PRO A 293 -11.29 2.63 8.57
N PHE A 294 -10.03 2.67 8.10
CA PHE A 294 -9.32 1.50 7.61
C PHE A 294 -8.84 0.62 8.76
N ALA A 295 -8.26 1.21 9.82
CA ALA A 295 -7.97 0.51 11.06
C ALA A 295 -9.23 -0.12 11.66
N GLN A 296 -10.38 0.57 11.65
CA GLN A 296 -11.65 -0.02 12.12
C GLN A 296 -12.10 -1.19 11.25
N TYR A 297 -11.98 -1.11 9.92
CA TYR A 297 -12.29 -2.23 9.03
C TYR A 297 -11.38 -3.43 9.29
N MET A 298 -10.10 -3.18 9.56
CA MET A 298 -9.10 -4.21 9.83
C MET A 298 -9.30 -4.91 11.17
N LEU A 299 -9.60 -4.16 12.23
CA LEU A 299 -10.03 -4.72 13.51
C LEU A 299 -11.32 -5.55 13.35
N GLY A 300 -12.23 -5.14 12.47
CA GLY A 300 -13.42 -5.91 12.11
C GLY A 300 -13.08 -7.24 11.44
N THR A 301 -12.14 -7.23 10.51
CA THR A 301 -11.66 -8.43 9.79
C THR A 301 -10.97 -9.41 10.75
N GLN A 302 -10.08 -8.93 11.62
CA GLN A 302 -9.41 -9.77 12.62
C GLN A 302 -10.41 -10.37 13.62
N ALA A 303 -11.36 -9.56 14.11
CA ALA A 303 -12.40 -10.06 15.01
C ALA A 303 -13.30 -11.10 14.33
N GLU A 304 -13.61 -10.93 13.05
CA GLU A 304 -14.37 -11.89 12.26
C GLU A 304 -13.62 -13.21 12.09
N GLN A 305 -12.33 -13.17 11.72
CA GLN A 305 -11.48 -14.36 11.61
C GLN A 305 -11.36 -15.11 12.94
N ALA A 306 -11.32 -14.37 14.06
CA ALA A 306 -11.32 -14.93 15.40
C ALA A 306 -12.71 -15.44 15.88
N GLY A 307 -13.74 -15.39 15.02
CA GLY A 307 -15.11 -15.81 15.36
C GLY A 307 -15.85 -14.87 16.31
N LYS A 308 -15.29 -13.72 16.65
CA LYS A 308 -15.85 -12.72 17.56
C LYS A 308 -16.85 -11.82 16.82
N LEU A 309 -17.95 -12.41 16.38
CA LEU A 309 -18.91 -11.77 15.45
C LEU A 309 -19.47 -10.44 15.98
N ALA A 310 -19.75 -10.34 17.28
CA ALA A 310 -20.29 -9.11 17.88
C ALA A 310 -19.27 -7.95 17.85
N GLU A 311 -17.99 -8.25 18.08
CA GLU A 311 -16.91 -7.26 17.97
C GLU A 311 -16.69 -6.84 16.52
N ALA A 312 -16.68 -7.82 15.60
CA ALA A 312 -16.56 -7.56 14.17
C ALA A 312 -17.66 -6.63 13.66
N ILE A 313 -18.92 -6.85 14.05
CA ILE A 313 -20.04 -5.95 13.72
C ILE A 313 -19.78 -4.53 14.25
N ARG A 314 -19.30 -4.39 15.50
CA ARG A 314 -19.03 -3.07 16.09
C ARG A 314 -17.97 -2.31 15.29
N TYR A 315 -16.87 -2.98 14.94
CA TYR A 315 -15.76 -2.41 14.19
C TYR A 315 -16.15 -2.05 12.76
N TYR A 316 -16.79 -2.98 12.03
CA TYR A 316 -17.28 -2.69 10.67
C TYR A 316 -18.32 -1.57 10.65
N ARG A 317 -19.23 -1.49 11.63
CA ARG A 317 -20.15 -0.35 11.75
C ARG A 317 -19.42 0.96 12.00
N GLN A 318 -18.34 0.96 12.78
CA GLN A 318 -17.54 2.17 12.97
C GLN A 318 -16.83 2.57 11.67
N ALA A 319 -16.26 1.61 10.93
CA ALA A 319 -15.65 1.86 9.63
C ALA A 319 -16.65 2.50 8.65
N VAL A 320 -17.86 1.92 8.52
CA VAL A 320 -18.95 2.46 7.70
C VAL A 320 -19.37 3.86 8.16
N ARG A 321 -19.44 4.13 9.48
CA ARG A 321 -19.76 5.47 10.00
C ARG A 321 -18.70 6.52 9.66
N LEU A 322 -17.43 6.13 9.68
CA LEU A 322 -16.31 7.02 9.39
C LEU A 322 -16.14 7.24 7.89
N TYR A 323 -16.50 6.25 7.07
CA TYR A 323 -16.41 6.30 5.62
C TYR A 323 -17.41 5.33 4.97
N ASP A 324 -18.52 5.87 4.48
CA ASP A 324 -19.70 5.11 4.02
C ASP A 324 -19.72 4.84 2.51
N THR A 325 -18.68 5.23 1.78
CA THR A 325 -18.58 5.02 0.33
C THR A 325 -17.67 3.84 -0.04
N ALA A 326 -16.95 3.27 0.93
CA ALA A 326 -16.18 2.05 0.72
C ALA A 326 -17.10 0.83 0.67
N HIS A 327 -17.36 0.28 -0.52
CA HIS A 327 -18.19 -0.91 -0.69
C HIS A 327 -17.68 -2.12 0.08
N GLN A 328 -16.36 -2.22 0.29
CA GLN A 328 -15.70 -3.27 1.06
C GLN A 328 -16.15 -3.30 2.51
N PHE A 329 -16.39 -2.13 3.13
CA PHE A 329 -16.81 -2.05 4.53
C PHE A 329 -18.23 -2.56 4.69
N HIS A 330 -19.12 -2.16 3.78
CA HIS A 330 -20.48 -2.69 3.70
C HIS A 330 -20.48 -4.19 3.43
N PHE A 331 -19.61 -4.68 2.54
CA PHE A 331 -19.50 -6.11 2.26
C PHE A 331 -19.01 -6.92 3.48
N GLY A 332 -17.99 -6.44 4.20
CA GLY A 332 -17.53 -7.06 5.45
C GLY A 332 -18.63 -7.10 6.51
N LEU A 333 -19.36 -5.99 6.69
CA LEU A 333 -20.48 -5.92 7.61
C LEU A 333 -21.63 -6.88 7.22
N ALA A 334 -21.97 -6.95 5.92
CA ALA A 334 -22.97 -7.86 5.40
C ALA A 334 -22.62 -9.33 5.69
N ARG A 335 -21.35 -9.70 5.51
CA ARG A 335 -20.85 -11.05 5.76
C ARG A 335 -21.01 -11.45 7.22
N VAL A 336 -20.64 -10.58 8.16
CA VAL A 336 -20.80 -10.89 9.59
C VAL A 336 -22.28 -10.89 10.03
N TYR A 337 -23.12 -10.02 9.46
CA TYR A 337 -24.56 -10.09 9.70
C TYR A 337 -25.17 -11.41 9.20
N PHE A 338 -24.71 -11.90 8.05
CA PHE A 338 -25.16 -13.19 7.53
C PHE A 338 -24.78 -14.34 8.47
N VAL A 339 -23.51 -14.42 8.87
CA VAL A 339 -23.00 -15.48 9.77
C VAL A 339 -23.68 -15.41 11.16
N SER A 340 -24.02 -14.22 11.64
CA SER A 340 -24.76 -14.04 12.91
C SER A 340 -26.28 -14.18 12.79
N GLY A 341 -26.81 -14.59 11.63
CA GLY A 341 -28.24 -14.83 11.40
C GLY A 341 -29.09 -13.56 11.25
N GLN A 342 -28.47 -12.38 11.20
CA GLN A 342 -29.14 -11.08 11.04
C GLN A 342 -29.38 -10.77 9.55
N LEU A 343 -30.15 -11.64 8.88
CA LEU A 343 -30.22 -11.68 7.43
C LEU A 343 -30.72 -10.39 6.81
N GLU A 344 -31.75 -9.75 7.37
CA GLU A 344 -32.27 -8.47 6.86
C GLU A 344 -31.20 -7.37 6.87
N ARG A 345 -30.34 -7.36 7.89
CA ARG A 345 -29.21 -6.43 7.95
C ARG A 345 -28.15 -6.80 6.92
N ALA A 346 -27.87 -8.10 6.75
CA ALA A 346 -26.93 -8.57 5.74
C ALA A 346 -27.31 -8.12 4.33
N ASP A 347 -28.59 -8.22 3.98
CA ASP A 347 -29.14 -7.82 2.69
C ASP A 347 -29.01 -6.32 2.43
N ARG A 348 -29.41 -5.48 3.39
CA ARG A 348 -29.26 -4.03 3.27
C ARG A 348 -27.80 -3.61 3.03
N GLU A 349 -26.88 -4.16 3.79
CA GLU A 349 -25.46 -3.84 3.65
C GLU A 349 -24.87 -4.38 2.33
N LEU A 350 -25.31 -5.57 1.89
CA LEU A 350 -24.87 -6.15 0.63
C LEU A 350 -25.41 -5.37 -0.59
N THR A 351 -26.64 -4.88 -0.52
CA THR A 351 -27.20 -3.94 -1.53
C THR A 351 -26.42 -2.63 -1.54
N ARG A 352 -26.05 -2.10 -0.38
CA ARG A 352 -25.21 -0.90 -0.31
C ARG A 352 -23.83 -1.14 -0.92
N ALA A 353 -23.20 -2.27 -0.63
CA ALA A 353 -21.94 -2.68 -1.26
C ALA A 353 -22.09 -2.79 -2.79
N GLN A 354 -23.21 -3.31 -3.29
CA GLN A 354 -23.52 -3.37 -4.72
C GLN A 354 -23.62 -1.98 -5.36
N LEU A 355 -24.38 -1.06 -4.75
CA LEU A 355 -24.57 0.29 -5.26
C LEU A 355 -23.26 1.08 -5.33
N LEU A 356 -22.38 0.87 -4.35
CA LEU A 356 -21.08 1.55 -4.25
C LEU A 356 -19.97 0.87 -5.08
N GLY A 357 -20.15 -0.40 -5.42
CA GLY A 357 -19.19 -1.16 -6.22
C GLY A 357 -19.18 -0.72 -7.69
N GLY A 358 -18.01 -0.82 -8.32
CA GLY A 358 -17.90 -0.70 -9.79
C GLY A 358 -18.59 -1.85 -10.52
N ALA A 359 -18.72 -1.75 -11.85
CA ALA A 359 -19.45 -2.73 -12.68
C ALA A 359 -19.05 -4.20 -12.44
N THR A 360 -17.75 -4.46 -12.20
CA THR A 360 -17.24 -5.80 -11.87
C THR A 360 -17.77 -6.32 -10.53
N GLU A 361 -17.81 -5.48 -9.50
CA GLU A 361 -18.29 -5.87 -8.16
C GLU A 361 -19.83 -5.97 -8.11
N GLN A 362 -20.55 -5.19 -8.93
CA GLN A 362 -22.01 -5.25 -9.00
C GLN A 362 -22.53 -6.65 -9.33
N ALA A 363 -21.93 -7.31 -10.33
CA ALA A 363 -22.30 -8.67 -10.71
C ALA A 363 -21.99 -9.69 -9.60
N ARG A 364 -20.83 -9.53 -8.93
CA ARG A 364 -20.41 -10.38 -7.81
C ARG A 364 -21.37 -10.26 -6.61
N TYR A 365 -21.79 -9.04 -6.28
CA TYR A 365 -22.71 -8.80 -5.18
C TYR A 365 -24.14 -9.23 -5.51
N GLN A 366 -24.58 -9.11 -6.77
CA GLN A 366 -25.87 -9.64 -7.21
C GLN A 366 -26.00 -11.14 -6.95
N ALA A 367 -24.99 -11.94 -7.36
CA ALA A 367 -25.01 -13.38 -7.15
C ALA A 367 -25.13 -13.78 -5.66
N LYS A 368 -24.56 -12.96 -4.76
CA LYS A 368 -24.65 -13.15 -3.32
C LYS A 368 -26.04 -12.78 -2.78
N LEU A 369 -26.65 -11.70 -3.28
CA LEU A 369 -28.03 -11.33 -2.95
C LEU A 369 -29.01 -12.44 -3.37
N ASP A 370 -28.87 -12.97 -4.57
CA ASP A 370 -29.72 -14.06 -5.06
C ASP A 370 -29.59 -15.31 -4.19
N SER A 371 -28.37 -15.62 -3.75
CA SER A 371 -28.10 -16.74 -2.84
C SER A 371 -28.75 -16.53 -1.47
N LEU A 372 -28.68 -15.32 -0.93
CA LEU A 372 -29.34 -14.95 0.33
C LEU A 372 -30.86 -15.06 0.24
N ALA A 373 -31.45 -14.62 -0.86
CA ALA A 373 -32.88 -14.73 -1.12
C ALA A 373 -33.35 -16.19 -1.18
N ARG A 374 -32.63 -17.04 -1.92
CA ARG A 374 -32.91 -18.49 -1.98
C ARG A 374 -32.84 -19.14 -0.61
N TRP A 375 -31.83 -18.81 0.19
CA TRP A 375 -31.67 -19.36 1.54
C TRP A 375 -32.86 -19.00 2.45
N ARG A 376 -33.34 -17.75 2.39
CA ARG A 376 -34.52 -17.31 3.17
C ARG A 376 -35.78 -18.07 2.78
N ALA A 377 -36.02 -18.23 1.48
CA ALA A 377 -37.18 -18.98 0.98
C ALA A 377 -37.15 -20.44 1.45
N GLN A 378 -35.98 -21.08 1.46
CA GLN A 378 -35.83 -22.46 1.98
C GLN A 378 -36.08 -22.57 3.49
N GLN A 379 -35.68 -21.58 4.28
CA GLN A 379 -35.92 -21.59 5.73
C GLN A 379 -37.38 -21.32 6.07
N GLN A 380 -38.05 -20.46 5.31
CA GLN A 380 -39.49 -20.22 5.46
C GLN A 380 -40.30 -21.47 5.10
N ALA A 381 -39.91 -22.20 4.05
CA ALA A 381 -40.57 -23.46 3.66
C ALA A 381 -40.34 -24.63 4.65
N ARG A 382 -39.40 -24.50 5.58
CA ARG A 382 -39.09 -25.51 6.62
C ARG A 382 -39.76 -25.22 7.97
N ARG A 383 -40.41 -24.07 8.12
CA ARG A 383 -41.21 -23.69 9.28
C ARG A 383 -42.67 -23.90 8.95
#